data_AF-A0A318BE34-F1
#
_entry.id   AF-A0A318BE34-F1
#
_cell.length_a   1.000
_cell.length_b   1.000
_cell.length_c   1.000
_cell.angle_alpha   90.00
_cell.angle_beta   90.00
_cell.angle_gamma   90.00
#
_symmetry.space_group_name_H-M   'P 1'
#
loop_
_entity.id
_entity.type
_entity.pdbx_description
1 polymer ?
#
loop_
_entity_poly.entity_id
_entity_poly.type
_entity_poly.pdbx_seq_one_letter_code
_entity_poly.pdbx_strand_id
1 'polypeptide(L)'
;MAPAKPSPAFEYHAGQPTGYAGYTDYNAMRWDLNDDLVERSPQAQFPLIGFALGVVETVHERLRNAGSIPAKIPIATTDTWEGETLAWMNALQRNGVDNADPSTSNFHSALRDAADRLGKEGPRRFRNAQRSGPRESIATSGLTPVELSALLEVMDDQRKRGAALAEAALDHLGWTATLRP
;
A
#
# COMPACT_ATOMS: atom_id res chain seq x y z
N MET A 1 -4.53 -5.91 14.04
CA MET A 1 -3.98 -7.12 13.39
C MET A 1 -2.80 -7.63 14.23
N ALA A 2 -2.59 -8.93 14.40
CA ALA A 2 -1.36 -9.43 15.06
C ALA A 2 -0.13 -9.01 14.25
N PRO A 3 1.05 -8.77 14.87
CA PRO A 3 2.24 -8.39 14.11
C PRO A 3 2.56 -9.48 13.09
N ALA A 4 2.52 -9.12 11.81
CA ALA A 4 2.81 -10.05 10.73
C ALA A 4 4.30 -10.39 10.78
N LYS A 5 4.64 -11.69 10.77
CA LYS A 5 6.04 -12.12 10.67
C LYS A 5 6.65 -11.49 9.41
N PRO A 6 7.87 -10.92 9.47
CA PRO A 6 8.50 -10.30 8.31
C PRO A 6 8.49 -11.22 7.10
N SER A 7 8.09 -10.67 5.95
CA SER A 7 8.07 -11.37 4.67
C SER A 7 9.27 -10.94 3.82
N PRO A 8 10.02 -11.88 3.22
CA PRO A 8 11.10 -11.55 2.27
C PRO A 8 10.59 -11.33 0.84
N ALA A 9 9.28 -11.28 0.61
CA ALA A 9 8.70 -11.17 -0.72
C ALA A 9 7.36 -10.44 -0.71
N PHE A 10 7.09 -9.74 -1.81
CA PHE A 10 5.77 -9.23 -2.17
C PHE A 10 5.04 -10.27 -3.02
N GLU A 11 3.76 -10.50 -2.73
CA GLU A 11 2.89 -11.36 -3.52
C GLU A 11 2.04 -10.51 -4.46
N TYR A 12 2.17 -10.76 -5.76
CA TYR A 12 1.36 -10.15 -6.80
C TYR A 12 0.18 -11.05 -7.14
N HIS A 13 -1.01 -10.47 -7.10
CA HIS A 13 -2.26 -11.10 -7.47
C HIS A 13 -2.88 -10.39 -8.65
N ALA A 14 -2.92 -11.08 -9.79
CA ALA A 14 -3.47 -10.56 -11.05
C ALA A 14 -5.00 -10.38 -11.03
N GLY A 15 -5.67 -10.73 -9.93
CA GLY A 15 -7.11 -10.59 -9.77
C GLY A 15 -7.56 -9.18 -10.13
N GLN A 16 -8.32 -9.07 -11.22
CA GLN A 16 -9.01 -7.85 -11.63
C GLN A 16 -10.50 -8.07 -11.44
N PRO A 17 -11.03 -7.92 -10.23
CA PRO A 17 -12.47 -8.04 -10.05
C PRO A 17 -13.13 -6.83 -10.72
N THR A 18 -13.99 -7.09 -11.71
CA THR A 18 -14.75 -6.06 -12.44
C THR A 18 -16.19 -5.96 -11.94
N GLY A 19 -16.82 -4.81 -12.11
CA GLY A 19 -18.23 -4.61 -11.74
C GLY A 19 -18.44 -4.50 -10.23
N TYR A 20 -19.63 -4.90 -9.76
CA TYR A 20 -20.05 -4.70 -8.36
C TYR A 20 -19.13 -5.43 -7.36
N ALA A 21 -18.72 -6.66 -7.67
CA ALA A 21 -17.83 -7.45 -6.80
C ALA A 21 -16.46 -6.78 -6.58
N GLY A 22 -15.88 -6.21 -7.65
CA GLY A 22 -14.64 -5.45 -7.54
C GLY A 22 -14.78 -4.18 -6.72
N TYR A 23 -15.91 -3.48 -6.86
CA TYR A 23 -16.21 -2.32 -6.05
C TYR A 23 -16.36 -2.66 -4.55
N THR A 24 -17.08 -3.73 -4.21
CA THR A 24 -17.25 -4.15 -2.81
C THR A 24 -15.94 -4.62 -2.19
N ASP A 25 -15.13 -5.35 -2.96
CA ASP A 25 -13.82 -5.84 -2.54
C ASP A 25 -12.83 -4.68 -2.27
N TYR A 26 -12.74 -3.72 -3.20
CA TYR A 26 -11.99 -2.48 -2.98
C TYR A 26 -12.42 -1.75 -1.69
N ASN A 27 -13.73 -1.63 -1.45
CA ASN A 27 -14.22 -0.93 -0.25
C ASN A 27 -13.86 -1.67 1.03
N ALA A 28 -13.88 -3.01 1.03
CA ALA A 28 -13.44 -3.79 2.19
C ALA A 28 -11.94 -3.64 2.45
N MET A 29 -11.10 -3.77 1.42
CA MET A 29 -9.67 -3.53 1.55
C MET A 29 -9.38 -2.11 2.04
N ARG A 30 -10.10 -1.10 1.51
CA ARG A 30 -9.99 0.29 1.98
C ARG A 30 -10.39 0.43 3.43
N TRP A 31 -11.41 -0.30 3.88
CA TRP A 31 -11.86 -0.24 5.26
C TRP A 31 -10.85 -0.84 6.22
N ASP A 32 -10.36 -2.03 5.91
CA ASP A 32 -9.35 -2.71 6.71
C ASP A 32 -8.04 -1.94 6.77
N LEU A 33 -7.61 -1.38 5.63
CA LEU A 33 -6.44 -0.52 5.57
C LEU A 33 -6.60 0.70 6.49
N ASN A 34 -7.71 1.42 6.41
CA ASN A 34 -7.95 2.56 7.27
C ASN A 34 -7.99 2.16 8.75
N ASP A 35 -8.70 1.10 9.07
CA ASP A 35 -8.87 0.65 10.45
C ASP A 35 -7.52 0.19 11.05
N ASP A 36 -6.63 -0.40 10.25
CA ASP A 36 -5.24 -0.69 10.65
C ASP A 36 -4.40 0.58 10.82
N LEU A 37 -4.54 1.58 9.94
CA LEU A 37 -3.84 2.86 10.06
C LEU A 37 -4.22 3.62 11.34
N VAL A 38 -5.49 3.59 11.73
CA VAL A 38 -5.98 4.27 12.95
C VAL A 38 -5.30 3.77 14.22
N GLU A 39 -4.88 2.50 14.24
CA GLU A 39 -4.16 1.91 15.38
C GLU A 39 -2.67 2.30 15.41
N ARG A 40 -2.19 3.06 14.42
CA ARG A 40 -0.80 3.47 14.28
C ARG A 40 -0.63 4.95 14.57
N SER A 41 0.54 5.32 15.11
CA SER A 41 0.91 6.72 15.24
C SER A 41 1.05 7.39 13.87
N PRO A 42 0.87 8.72 13.75
CA PRO A 42 1.13 9.45 12.51
C PRO A 42 2.52 9.14 11.93
N GLN A 43 3.54 9.07 12.78
CA GLN A 43 4.92 8.76 12.39
C GLN A 43 5.07 7.36 11.79
N ALA A 44 4.15 6.43 12.06
CA ALA A 44 4.14 5.10 11.47
C ALA A 44 3.23 5.00 10.23
N GLN A 45 2.16 5.78 10.14
CA GLN A 45 1.21 5.74 9.01
C GLN A 45 1.84 6.20 7.70
N PHE A 46 2.50 7.37 7.72
CA PHE A 46 3.08 8.00 6.52
C PHE A 46 4.19 7.16 5.86
N PRO A 47 5.25 6.71 6.58
CA PRO A 47 6.27 5.87 5.97
C PRO A 47 5.72 4.53 5.47
N LEU A 48 4.78 3.91 6.20
CA LEU A 48 4.15 2.64 5.80
C LEU A 48 3.42 2.77 4.46
N ILE A 49 2.57 3.79 4.32
CA ILE A 49 1.83 4.03 3.08
C ILE A 49 2.76 4.43 1.95
N GLY A 50 3.77 5.27 2.23
CA GLY A 50 4.80 5.62 1.26
C GLY A 50 5.48 4.39 0.69
N PHE A 51 6.08 3.56 1.54
CA PHE A 51 6.78 2.34 1.14
C PHE A 51 5.90 1.39 0.35
N ALA A 52 4.71 1.08 0.88
CA ALA A 52 3.78 0.15 0.23
C ALA A 52 3.32 0.65 -1.14
N LEU A 53 3.03 1.96 -1.26
CA LEU A 53 2.66 2.56 -2.54
C LEU A 53 3.80 2.49 -3.55
N GLY A 54 5.04 2.78 -3.12
CA GLY A 54 6.22 2.70 -3.98
C GLY A 54 6.44 1.29 -4.55
N VAL A 55 6.34 0.26 -3.71
CA VAL A 55 6.44 -1.14 -4.16
C VAL A 55 5.36 -1.46 -5.18
N VAL A 56 4.10 -1.17 -4.87
CA VAL A 56 2.96 -1.56 -5.72
C VAL A 56 2.92 -0.76 -7.03
N GLU A 57 3.23 0.53 -7.02
CA GLU A 57 3.31 1.37 -8.22
C GLU A 57 4.38 0.83 -9.18
N THR A 58 5.57 0.50 -8.69
CA THR A 58 6.66 -0.07 -9.51
C THR A 58 6.27 -1.44 -10.09
N VAL A 59 5.62 -2.30 -9.30
CA VAL A 59 5.14 -3.60 -9.78
C VAL A 59 4.08 -3.44 -10.87
N HIS A 60 3.13 -2.52 -10.70
CA HIS A 60 2.12 -2.19 -11.72
C HIS A 60 2.74 -1.61 -12.99
N GLU A 61 3.73 -0.74 -12.86
CA GLU A 61 4.42 -0.15 -14.01
C GLU A 61 5.18 -1.22 -14.79
N ARG A 62 5.91 -2.11 -14.11
CA ARG A 62 6.59 -3.23 -14.77
C ARG A 62 5.60 -4.15 -15.47
N LEU A 63 4.45 -4.45 -14.85
CA LEU A 63 3.39 -5.24 -15.48
C LEU A 63 2.88 -4.59 -16.78
N ARG A 64 2.65 -3.26 -16.79
CA ARG A 64 2.22 -2.56 -18.01
C ARG A 64 3.24 -2.67 -19.13
N ASN A 65 4.54 -2.66 -18.79
CA ASN A 65 5.62 -2.71 -19.78
C ASN A 65 5.92 -4.14 -20.26
N ALA A 66 5.77 -5.15 -19.38
CA ALA A 66 6.18 -6.52 -19.65
C ALA A 66 5.01 -7.47 -20.02
N GLY A 67 3.76 -7.10 -19.74
CA GLY A 67 2.56 -7.90 -20.00
C GLY A 67 2.29 -9.01 -18.98
N SER A 68 3.30 -9.47 -18.24
CA SER A 68 3.17 -10.35 -17.08
C SER A 68 4.32 -10.14 -16.09
N ILE A 69 4.13 -10.58 -14.85
CA ILE A 69 5.16 -10.57 -13.79
C ILE A 69 4.97 -11.80 -12.89
N PRO A 70 6.02 -12.27 -12.19
CA PRO A 70 5.90 -13.37 -11.25
C PRO A 70 4.91 -13.08 -10.12
N ALA A 71 4.14 -14.09 -9.71
CA ALA A 71 3.20 -13.98 -8.59
C ALA A 71 3.90 -13.74 -7.24
N LYS A 72 5.20 -14.05 -7.14
CA LYS A 72 6.00 -13.80 -5.94
C LYS A 72 7.29 -13.09 -6.35
N ILE A 73 7.49 -11.91 -5.79
CA ILE A 73 8.61 -11.02 -6.09
C ILE A 73 9.48 -10.94 -4.83
N PRO A 74 10.66 -11.59 -4.81
CA PRO A 74 11.57 -11.52 -3.68
C PRO A 74 12.12 -10.10 -3.55
N ILE A 75 11.86 -9.44 -2.43
CA ILE A 75 12.34 -8.08 -2.19
C ILE A 75 13.40 -8.18 -1.09
N ALA A 76 14.63 -7.78 -1.42
CA ALA A 76 15.74 -7.78 -0.49
C ALA A 76 15.57 -6.63 0.51
N THR A 77 14.85 -6.88 1.59
CA THR A 77 14.69 -5.95 2.70
C THR A 77 15.97 -5.86 3.51
N THR A 78 16.35 -4.65 3.89
CA THR A 78 17.52 -4.34 4.70
C THR A 78 17.22 -4.28 6.19
N ASP A 79 15.95 -4.12 6.58
CA ASP A 79 15.52 -4.12 7.97
C ASP A 79 14.21 -4.91 8.20
N THR A 80 13.90 -5.13 9.47
CA THR A 80 12.71 -5.87 9.91
C THR A 80 11.41 -5.15 9.52
N TRP A 81 11.39 -3.82 9.55
CA TRP A 81 10.18 -3.03 9.30
C TRP A 81 9.75 -3.10 7.83
N GLU A 82 10.69 -3.07 6.88
CA GLU A 82 10.43 -3.30 5.46
C GLU A 82 9.78 -4.69 5.26
N GLY A 83 10.33 -5.73 5.91
CA GLY A 83 9.78 -7.08 5.85
C GLY A 83 8.40 -7.21 6.49
N GLU A 84 8.16 -6.56 7.63
CA GLU A 84 6.83 -6.48 8.26
C GLU A 84 5.83 -5.75 7.38
N THR A 85 6.26 -4.70 6.69
CA THR A 85 5.45 -3.95 5.72
C THR A 85 5.05 -4.84 4.55
N LEU A 86 5.99 -5.61 3.99
CA LEU A 86 5.66 -6.59 2.94
C LEU A 86 4.66 -7.65 3.41
N ALA A 87 4.81 -8.14 4.64
CA ALA A 87 3.88 -9.10 5.22
C ALA A 87 2.48 -8.49 5.43
N TRP A 88 2.42 -7.24 5.89
CA TRP A 88 1.21 -6.44 6.02
C TRP A 88 0.52 -6.24 4.66
N MET A 89 1.26 -5.91 3.61
CA MET A 89 0.74 -5.78 2.25
C MET A 89 0.14 -7.10 1.74
N ASN A 90 0.85 -8.22 1.91
CA ASN A 90 0.37 -9.53 1.47
C ASN A 90 -0.89 -9.97 2.23
N ALA A 91 -1.04 -9.58 3.50
CA ALA A 91 -2.24 -9.84 4.28
C ALA A 91 -3.43 -9.01 3.74
N LEU A 92 -3.27 -7.70 3.56
CA LEU A 92 -4.37 -6.82 3.14
C LEU A 92 -4.89 -7.13 1.73
N GLN A 93 -4.03 -7.61 0.82
CA GLN A 93 -4.45 -8.02 -0.52
C GLN A 93 -5.45 -9.19 -0.52
N ARG A 94 -5.57 -9.93 0.59
CA ARG A 94 -6.46 -11.09 0.74
C ARG A 94 -7.74 -10.74 1.50
N ASN A 95 -7.86 -9.52 2.01
CA ASN A 95 -9.01 -9.08 2.79
C ASN A 95 -10.11 -8.57 1.85
N GLY A 96 -10.86 -9.50 1.30
CA GLY A 96 -12.02 -9.23 0.45
C GLY A 96 -13.35 -9.66 1.04
N VAL A 97 -14.45 -9.28 0.36
CA VAL A 97 -15.81 -9.73 0.70
C VAL A 97 -16.21 -10.89 -0.21
N ASP A 98 -17.09 -11.79 0.28
CA ASP A 98 -17.82 -12.76 -0.53
C ASP A 98 -16.96 -13.65 -1.46
N ASN A 99 -15.85 -14.21 -0.94
CA ASN A 99 -14.91 -15.06 -1.71
C ASN A 99 -14.23 -14.36 -2.90
N ALA A 100 -14.11 -13.03 -2.88
CA ALA A 100 -13.31 -12.33 -3.87
C ALA A 100 -11.85 -12.82 -3.84
N ASP A 101 -11.31 -13.10 -5.02
CA ASP A 101 -9.89 -13.45 -5.16
C ASP A 101 -9.01 -12.26 -4.72
N PRO A 102 -7.83 -12.52 -4.13
CA PRO A 102 -6.88 -11.47 -3.82
C PRO A 102 -6.56 -10.57 -5.03
N SER A 103 -6.40 -9.27 -4.78
CA SER A 103 -6.23 -8.30 -5.88
C SER A 103 -5.21 -7.22 -5.55
N THR A 104 -4.09 -7.22 -6.28
CA THR A 104 -3.10 -6.13 -6.19
C THR A 104 -3.67 -4.81 -6.72
N SER A 105 -4.56 -4.85 -7.71
CA SER A 105 -5.14 -3.63 -8.31
C SER A 105 -6.11 -2.92 -7.34
N ASN A 106 -6.93 -3.67 -6.60
CA ASN A 106 -7.80 -3.09 -5.58
C ASN A 106 -6.97 -2.54 -4.42
N PHE A 107 -5.96 -3.29 -3.97
CA PHE A 107 -5.05 -2.83 -2.93
C PHE A 107 -4.30 -1.56 -3.33
N HIS A 108 -3.80 -1.48 -4.58
CA HIS A 108 -3.19 -0.28 -5.13
C HIS A 108 -4.15 0.93 -5.08
N SER A 109 -5.40 0.73 -5.50
CA SER A 109 -6.41 1.79 -5.47
C SER A 109 -6.72 2.25 -4.04
N ALA A 110 -6.74 1.32 -3.07
CA ALA A 110 -6.93 1.63 -1.66
C ALA A 110 -5.74 2.38 -1.06
N LEU A 111 -4.50 1.98 -1.39
CA LEU A 111 -3.28 2.69 -0.99
C LEU A 111 -3.24 4.12 -1.54
N ARG A 112 -3.64 4.32 -2.81
CA ARG A 112 -3.70 5.66 -3.42
C ARG A 112 -4.73 6.56 -2.75
N ASP A 113 -5.92 6.04 -2.45
CA ASP A 113 -6.94 6.79 -1.69
C ASP A 113 -6.42 7.16 -0.30
N ALA A 114 -5.74 6.23 0.38
CA ALA A 114 -5.15 6.49 1.69
C ALA A 114 -4.05 7.56 1.63
N ALA A 115 -3.14 7.49 0.66
CA ALA A 115 -2.10 8.50 0.48
C ALA A 115 -2.67 9.89 0.18
N ASP A 116 -3.68 9.99 -0.69
CA ASP A 116 -4.37 11.26 -0.99
C ASP A 116 -5.05 11.85 0.26
N ARG A 117 -5.71 11.00 1.06
CA ARG A 117 -6.31 11.41 2.34
C ARG A 117 -5.26 11.85 3.35
N LEU A 118 -4.15 11.13 3.50
CA LEU A 118 -3.05 11.56 4.38
C LEU A 118 -2.52 12.94 3.96
N GLY A 119 -2.41 13.20 2.65
CA GLY A 119 -2.01 14.50 2.11
C GLY A 119 -2.99 15.64 2.38
N LYS A 120 -4.29 15.38 2.32
CA LYS A 120 -5.34 16.42 2.43
C LYS A 120 -5.89 16.60 3.84
N GLU A 121 -6.06 15.50 4.56
CA GLU A 121 -6.76 15.38 5.83
C GLU A 121 -5.79 15.15 7.00
N GLY A 122 -4.57 14.67 6.73
CA GLY A 122 -3.61 14.29 7.75
C GLY A 122 -3.77 12.84 8.22
N PRO A 123 -3.14 12.44 9.34
CA PRO A 123 -3.18 11.07 9.87
C PRO A 123 -4.60 10.59 10.17
N ARG A 124 -4.82 9.29 9.90
CA ARG A 124 -6.07 8.58 10.18
C ARG A 124 -6.26 8.42 11.68
N ARG A 125 -7.46 8.73 12.17
CA ARG A 125 -7.83 8.71 13.59
C ARG A 125 -9.17 8.04 13.86
N PHE A 126 -10.02 7.85 12.85
CA PHE A 126 -11.34 7.25 13.01
C PHE A 126 -11.50 5.99 12.17
N ARG A 127 -12.01 4.93 12.81
CA ARG A 127 -12.35 3.68 12.11
C ARG A 127 -13.58 3.89 11.23
N ASN A 128 -13.72 3.13 10.14
CA ASN A 128 -14.84 3.28 9.21
C ASN A 128 -16.22 3.02 9.83
N ALA A 129 -16.29 2.16 10.86
CA ALA A 129 -17.52 1.89 11.59
C ALA A 129 -18.04 3.12 12.36
N GLN A 130 -17.20 4.13 12.62
CA GLN A 130 -17.56 5.37 13.32
C GLN A 130 -18.18 6.41 12.37
N ARG A 131 -19.09 6.01 11.46
CA ARG A 131 -19.67 6.82 10.37
C ARG A 131 -20.28 8.18 10.78
N SER A 132 -20.57 8.40 12.06
CA SER A 132 -21.11 9.64 12.64
C SER A 132 -20.08 10.51 13.37
N GLY A 133 -18.80 10.13 13.36
CA GLY A 133 -17.72 10.87 14.00
C GLY A 133 -17.29 12.13 13.22
N PRO A 134 -16.46 12.99 13.85
CA PRO A 134 -15.89 14.16 13.17
C PRO A 134 -15.14 13.72 11.91
N ARG A 135 -15.29 14.46 10.80
CA ARG A 135 -14.48 14.23 9.60
C ARG A 135 -13.01 14.53 9.90
N GLU A 136 -12.12 13.70 9.37
CA GLU A 136 -10.70 14.00 9.40
C GLU A 136 -10.41 15.25 8.58
N SER A 137 -9.54 16.09 9.12
CA SER A 137 -9.10 17.35 8.54
C SER A 137 -7.77 17.72 9.19
N ILE A 138 -6.99 18.55 8.52
CA ILE A 138 -5.74 19.06 9.09
C ILE A 138 -6.00 19.72 10.46
N ALA A 139 -7.11 20.44 10.60
CA ALA A 139 -7.52 21.07 11.87
C ALA A 139 -7.83 20.06 12.99
N THR A 140 -8.34 18.87 12.65
CA THR A 140 -8.67 17.79 13.61
C THR A 140 -7.53 16.77 13.75
N SER A 141 -6.50 16.86 12.90
CA SER A 141 -5.34 15.97 12.90
C SER A 141 -4.40 16.18 14.09
N GLY A 142 -4.47 17.33 14.75
CA GLY A 142 -3.55 17.71 15.84
C GLY A 142 -2.11 17.97 15.38
N LEU A 143 -1.86 18.03 14.06
CA LEU A 143 -0.58 18.40 13.48
C LEU A 143 -0.61 19.85 13.00
N THR A 144 0.51 20.54 13.20
CA THR A 144 0.78 21.80 12.52
C THR A 144 1.05 21.55 11.02
N PRO A 145 0.88 22.56 10.15
CA PRO A 145 1.23 22.44 8.73
C PRO A 145 2.69 22.03 8.50
N VAL A 146 3.60 22.45 9.37
CA VAL A 146 5.04 22.10 9.29
C VAL A 146 5.25 20.62 9.59
N GLU A 147 4.61 20.08 10.63
CA GLU A 147 4.69 18.66 10.96
C GLU A 147 4.06 17.79 9.87
N LEU A 148 2.94 18.22 9.29
CA LEU A 148 2.33 17.52 8.16
C LEU A 148 3.27 17.50 6.94
N SER A 149 3.90 18.63 6.61
CA SER A 149 4.87 18.70 5.52
C SER A 149 6.04 17.74 5.73
N ALA A 150 6.60 17.71 6.95
CA ALA A 150 7.70 16.80 7.28
C ALA A 150 7.30 15.32 7.15
N LEU A 151 6.07 14.96 7.56
CA LEU A 151 5.57 13.60 7.41
C LEU A 151 5.31 13.24 5.92
N LEU A 152 4.89 14.20 5.11
CA LEU A 152 4.72 13.99 3.66
C LEU A 152 6.07 13.80 2.94
N GLU A 153 7.12 14.51 3.37
CA GLU A 153 8.49 14.28 2.89
C GLU A 153 8.95 12.86 3.23
N VAL A 154 8.73 12.41 4.48
CA VAL A 154 9.03 11.02 4.89
C VAL A 154 8.23 10.01 4.06
N MET A 155 6.96 10.27 3.78
CA MET A 155 6.14 9.40 2.93
C MET A 155 6.72 9.29 1.52
N ASP A 156 7.14 10.39 0.90
CA ASP A 156 7.73 10.37 -0.45
C ASP A 156 9.11 9.69 -0.47
N ASP A 157 9.94 9.89 0.56
CA ASP A 157 11.22 9.19 0.69
C ASP A 157 11.04 7.67 0.83
N GLN A 158 10.07 7.25 1.65
CA GLN A 158 9.74 5.83 1.76
C GLN A 158 9.10 5.28 0.47
N ARG A 159 8.35 6.09 -0.28
CA ARG A 159 7.85 5.71 -1.60
C ARG A 159 8.99 5.45 -2.59
N LYS A 160 9.97 6.35 -2.67
CA LYS A 160 11.19 6.14 -3.47
C LYS A 160 11.94 4.89 -3.03
N ARG A 161 12.04 4.66 -1.73
CA ARG A 161 12.69 3.47 -1.15
C ARG A 161 11.98 2.17 -1.57
N GLY A 162 10.68 2.09 -1.38
CA GLY A 162 9.87 0.93 -1.79
C GLY A 162 9.96 0.67 -3.30
N ALA A 163 9.90 1.74 -4.11
CA ALA A 163 10.06 1.66 -5.56
C ALA A 163 11.42 1.10 -5.96
N ALA A 164 12.52 1.61 -5.40
CA ALA A 164 13.87 1.16 -5.71
C ALA A 164 14.10 -0.32 -5.35
N LEU A 165 13.58 -0.78 -4.21
CA LEU A 165 13.68 -2.18 -3.81
C LEU A 165 12.87 -3.11 -4.73
N ALA A 166 11.66 -2.69 -5.12
CA ALA A 166 10.85 -3.45 -6.06
C ALA A 166 11.49 -3.50 -7.46
N GLU A 167 12.07 -2.39 -7.92
CA GLU A 167 12.79 -2.33 -9.21
C GLU A 167 13.99 -3.28 -9.23
N ALA A 168 14.85 -3.20 -8.21
CA ALA A 168 16.01 -4.09 -8.08
C ALA A 168 15.61 -5.57 -8.06
N ALA A 169 14.51 -5.90 -7.35
CA ALA A 169 13.95 -7.24 -7.31
C ALA A 169 13.49 -7.72 -8.69
N LEU A 170 12.75 -6.88 -9.42
CA LEU A 170 12.22 -7.21 -10.75
C LEU A 170 13.35 -7.36 -11.79
N ASP A 171 14.40 -6.55 -11.70
CA ASP A 171 15.57 -6.66 -12.57
C ASP A 171 16.36 -7.94 -12.29
N HIS A 172 16.53 -8.32 -11.02
CA HIS A 172 17.21 -9.57 -10.64
C HIS A 172 16.48 -10.83 -11.11
N LEU A 173 15.16 -10.78 -11.32
CA LEU A 173 14.39 -11.87 -11.87
C LEU A 173 14.61 -12.06 -13.39
N GLY A 174 15.54 -11.33 -14.00
CA GLY A 174 15.91 -11.47 -15.41
C GLY A 174 14.94 -10.79 -16.37
N TRP A 175 14.02 -9.95 -15.85
CA TRP A 175 13.08 -9.17 -16.67
C TRP A 175 13.75 -7.89 -17.16
N THR A 176 14.85 -8.05 -17.90
CA THR A 176 15.26 -7.00 -18.83
C THR A 176 14.14 -6.88 -19.85
N ALA A 177 13.54 -5.69 -19.97
CA ALA A 177 12.58 -5.41 -21.01
C ALA A 177 13.23 -5.84 -22.33
N THR A 178 12.77 -6.95 -22.90
CA THR A 178 13.06 -7.26 -24.29
C THR A 178 12.29 -6.19 -25.06
N LEU A 179 12.97 -5.08 -25.33
CA LEU A 179 12.57 -4.11 -26.34
C LEU A 179 12.33 -4.94 -27.60
N ARG A 180 11.05 -5.21 -27.91
CA ARG A 180 10.72 -5.81 -29.19
C ARG A 180 11.15 -4.79 -30.26
N PRO A 181 11.93 -5.22 -31.26
CA PRO A 181 12.34 -4.36 -32.37
C PRO A 181 11.14 -3.83 -33.15
#